data_AF-A0A9D4LUV7-F1
#
_entry.id   AF-A0A9D4LUV7-F1
#
_cell.length_a   1.000
_cell.length_b   1.000
_cell.length_c   1.000
_cell.angle_alpha   90.00
_cell.angle_beta   90.00
_cell.angle_gamma   90.00
#
_symmetry.space_group_name_H-M   'P 1'
#
loop_
_entity.id
_entity.type
_entity.pdbx_description
1 polymer ?
#
loop_
_entity_poly.entity_id
_entity_poly.type
_entity_poly.pdbx_seq_one_letter_code
_entity_poly.pdbx_strand_id
1 'polypeptide(L)'
;MIVNNRVFCLEDDVKSSAFPGEITVLRSLSRRSYHGHCRLLLERRGTTIIRQVNDAFCDDGYGRELLSSDLFVNNWSKVAMREGMVQHERAGPSIPNTVLGYLHSDTVHALPYYCPSILSKWAARPRHWPPPEAVQRVVSLGAVLTPVGFKGSEYQHVEWRVCFNAGETELISNLNDTQTKLYVLLKMIKNDVLHPRKKEVSSYTLKNIVLWMAENNPQASFLRATILYDSRKEFDGNLWTGWGTATHMDINDYRYAQ
;
A
#
# COMPACT_ATOMS: atom_id res chain seq x y z
N MET A 1 10.99 4.37 2.22
CA MET A 1 11.82 5.35 1.49
C MET A 1 11.33 5.45 0.05
N ILE A 2 10.91 6.64 -0.38
CA ILE A 2 10.51 6.88 -1.78
C ILE A 2 11.79 7.13 -2.57
N VAL A 3 11.98 6.36 -3.64
CA VAL A 3 13.13 6.45 -4.53
C VAL A 3 12.85 7.55 -5.55
N ASN A 4 13.28 8.78 -5.27
CA ASN A 4 13.08 9.93 -6.16
C ASN A 4 14.22 10.05 -7.19
N ASN A 5 14.19 9.21 -8.23
CA ASN A 5 15.26 9.10 -9.21
C ASN A 5 14.81 9.35 -10.65
N ARG A 6 13.90 10.32 -10.85
CA ARG A 6 13.33 10.62 -12.18
C ARG A 6 12.70 9.38 -12.84
N VAL A 7 12.09 8.51 -12.02
CA VAL A 7 11.30 7.37 -12.45
C VAL A 7 9.87 7.63 -12.02
N PHE A 8 8.94 7.64 -12.98
CA PHE A 8 7.52 7.80 -12.70
C PHE A 8 6.75 6.59 -13.23
N CYS A 9 5.92 6.02 -12.37
CA CYS A 9 5.01 4.95 -12.75
C CYS A 9 3.64 5.56 -13.05
N LEU A 10 3.07 5.23 -14.20
CA LEU A 10 1.79 5.75 -14.67
C LEU A 10 0.76 4.64 -14.75
N GLU A 11 -0.48 4.95 -14.36
CA GLU A 11 -1.63 4.09 -14.59
C GLU A 11 -1.87 3.83 -16.08
N ASP A 12 -2.46 2.66 -16.40
CA ASP A 12 -2.65 2.10 -17.76
C ASP A 12 -3.16 3.12 -18.80
N ASP A 13 -4.09 4.00 -18.44
CA ASP A 13 -4.78 4.90 -19.37
C ASP A 13 -4.18 6.32 -19.42
N VAL A 14 -3.14 6.60 -18.62
CA VAL A 14 -2.53 7.93 -18.55
C VAL A 14 -1.53 8.11 -19.70
N LYS A 15 -1.62 9.25 -20.40
CA LYS A 15 -0.67 9.63 -21.46
C LYS A 15 0.67 10.07 -20.87
N SER A 16 1.77 9.53 -21.39
CA SER A 16 3.14 9.82 -20.96
C SER A 16 3.74 11.11 -21.55
N SER A 17 3.02 11.78 -22.45
CA SER A 17 3.47 13.00 -23.15
C SER A 17 3.64 14.22 -22.23
N ALA A 18 3.16 14.14 -20.99
CA ALA A 18 3.28 15.21 -19.99
C ALA A 18 4.65 15.25 -19.29
N PHE A 19 5.50 14.21 -19.45
CA PHE A 19 6.76 14.11 -18.73
C PHE A 19 7.97 14.46 -19.63
N PRO A 20 8.95 15.23 -19.12
CA PRO A 20 10.22 15.48 -19.82
C PRO A 20 10.93 14.19 -20.30
N GLY A 21 11.71 14.30 -21.37
CA GLY A 21 12.45 13.16 -21.95
C GLY A 21 13.53 12.59 -21.01
N GLU A 22 14.01 13.37 -20.04
CA GLU A 22 14.99 12.92 -19.04
C GLU A 22 14.40 11.92 -18.03
N ILE A 23 13.08 11.84 -17.94
CA ILE A 23 12.35 11.01 -16.98
C ILE A 23 12.11 9.63 -17.58
N THR A 24 12.46 8.60 -16.81
CA THR A 24 12.06 7.21 -17.10
C THR A 24 10.59 7.03 -16.75
N VAL A 25 9.81 6.57 -17.72
CA VAL A 25 8.37 6.34 -17.58
C VAL A 25 8.09 4.85 -17.63
N LEU A 26 7.44 4.37 -16.58
CA LEU A 26 6.96 3.00 -16.44
C LEU A 26 5.44 2.99 -16.53
N ARG A 27 4.89 2.11 -17.37
CA ARG A 27 3.44 1.89 -17.46
C ARG A 27 3.04 0.72 -16.57
N SER A 28 2.13 0.99 -15.65
CA SER A 28 1.46 -0.04 -14.84
C SER A 28 0.55 -0.86 -15.75
N LEU A 29 0.68 -2.18 -15.71
CA LEU A 29 -0.19 -3.15 -16.38
C LEU A 29 -1.16 -3.76 -15.37
N SER A 30 -2.05 -2.94 -14.82
CA SER A 30 -2.89 -3.30 -13.67
C SER A 30 -4.06 -4.22 -14.06
N ARG A 31 -4.63 -4.05 -15.25
CA ARG A 31 -5.78 -4.86 -15.73
C ARG A 31 -5.47 -6.35 -15.94
N ARG A 32 -4.18 -6.72 -15.94
CA ARG A 32 -3.70 -8.10 -16.13
C ARG A 32 -2.95 -8.62 -14.89
N SER A 33 -3.24 -8.06 -13.73
CA SER A 33 -2.61 -8.40 -12.46
C SER A 33 -3.66 -8.61 -11.38
N TYR A 34 -3.27 -9.25 -10.28
CA TYR A 34 -4.10 -9.36 -9.10
C TYR A 34 -4.45 -7.99 -8.53
N HIS A 35 -5.62 -7.86 -7.90
CA HIS A 35 -6.04 -6.60 -7.29
C HIS A 35 -4.99 -6.04 -6.32
N GLY A 36 -4.75 -4.73 -6.38
CA GLY A 36 -3.69 -4.06 -5.62
C GLY A 36 -2.28 -4.33 -6.11
N HIS A 37 -2.11 -5.08 -7.18
CA HIS A 37 -0.81 -5.38 -7.77
C HIS A 37 -0.80 -4.98 -9.25
N CYS A 38 0.38 -4.69 -9.76
CA CYS A 38 0.61 -4.39 -11.16
C CYS A 38 2.00 -4.84 -11.59
N ARG A 39 2.20 -4.99 -12.89
CA ARG A 39 3.53 -5.10 -13.50
C ARG A 39 3.94 -3.77 -14.08
N LEU A 40 5.23 -3.47 -14.11
CA LEU A 40 5.75 -2.20 -14.59
C LEU A 40 6.51 -2.39 -15.90
N LEU A 41 5.89 -1.98 -17.00
CA LEU A 41 6.46 -2.01 -18.35
C LEU A 41 7.28 -0.74 -18.60
N LEU A 42 8.49 -0.89 -19.11
CA LEU A 42 9.26 0.23 -19.59
C LEU A 42 8.65 0.79 -20.87
N GLU A 43 8.10 2.00 -20.78
CA GLU A 43 7.55 2.71 -21.93
C GLU A 43 8.60 3.65 -22.53
N ARG A 44 9.36 4.34 -21.68
CA ARG A 44 10.43 5.23 -22.10
C ARG A 44 11.54 5.23 -21.08
N ARG A 45 12.76 4.95 -21.52
CA ARG A 45 13.95 5.10 -20.69
C ARG A 45 14.42 6.55 -20.73
N GLY A 46 14.56 7.17 -19.56
CA GLY A 46 15.11 8.52 -19.44
C GLY A 46 16.64 8.51 -19.58
N THR A 47 17.23 9.70 -19.71
CA THR A 47 18.69 9.86 -19.79
C THR A 47 19.39 9.69 -18.44
N THR A 48 18.65 9.82 -17.34
CA THR A 48 19.18 9.66 -15.98
C THR A 48 18.35 8.62 -15.24
N ILE A 49 18.98 7.50 -14.89
CA ILE A 49 18.40 6.45 -14.07
C ILE A 49 19.47 5.86 -13.17
N ILE A 50 19.15 5.68 -11.89
CA ILE A 50 20.13 5.09 -10.97
C ILE A 50 20.32 3.59 -11.25
N ARG A 51 21.52 3.12 -10.95
CA ARG A 51 21.92 1.73 -11.21
C ARG A 51 20.98 0.70 -10.57
N GLN A 52 20.51 0.94 -9.35
CA GLN A 52 19.66 -0.01 -8.63
C GLN A 52 18.30 -0.23 -9.32
N VAL A 53 17.80 0.77 -10.04
CA VAL A 53 16.59 0.64 -10.87
C VAL A 53 16.96 0.08 -12.25
N ASN A 54 18.01 0.63 -12.88
CA ASN A 54 18.43 0.24 -14.23
C ASN A 54 18.80 -1.25 -14.34
N ASP A 55 19.47 -1.79 -13.33
CA ASP A 55 19.89 -3.20 -13.28
C ASP A 55 18.74 -4.12 -12.84
N ALA A 56 17.53 -3.60 -12.63
CA ALA A 56 16.35 -4.37 -12.24
C ALA A 56 15.37 -4.61 -13.41
N PHE A 57 15.68 -4.15 -14.61
CA PHE A 57 14.89 -4.48 -15.79
C PHE A 57 15.20 -5.90 -16.28
N CYS A 58 14.16 -6.62 -16.70
CA CYS A 58 14.26 -7.93 -17.32
C CYS A 58 13.33 -8.03 -18.53
N ASP A 59 13.69 -8.87 -19.50
CA ASP A 59 12.84 -9.15 -20.66
C ASP A 59 11.60 -9.96 -20.26
N ASP A 60 10.46 -9.68 -20.90
CA ASP A 60 9.19 -10.36 -20.64
C ASP A 60 8.93 -11.58 -21.53
N GLY A 61 9.91 -11.99 -22.34
CA GLY A 61 9.82 -13.06 -23.34
C GLY A 61 9.29 -12.59 -24.70
N TYR A 62 8.85 -11.34 -24.81
CA TYR A 62 8.30 -10.75 -26.03
C TYR A 62 9.09 -9.52 -26.51
N GLY A 63 10.32 -9.34 -26.02
CA GLY A 63 11.18 -8.22 -26.38
C GLY A 63 10.82 -6.91 -25.67
N ARG A 64 10.02 -6.96 -24.60
CA ARG A 64 9.68 -5.80 -23.78
C ARG A 64 10.33 -5.90 -22.42
N GLU A 65 10.70 -4.76 -21.85
CA GLU A 65 11.35 -4.73 -20.54
C GLU A 65 10.34 -4.48 -19.42
N LEU A 66 10.31 -5.37 -18.43
CA LEU A 66 9.59 -5.20 -17.17
C LEU A 66 10.56 -4.84 -16.06
N LEU A 67 10.12 -4.03 -15.09
CA LEU A 67 10.89 -3.79 -13.88
C LEU A 67 10.61 -4.89 -12.86
N SER A 68 11.60 -5.76 -12.60
CA SER A 68 11.50 -6.82 -11.61
C SER A 68 11.54 -6.25 -10.18
N SER A 69 10.52 -6.57 -9.39
CA SER A 69 10.46 -6.26 -7.96
C SER A 69 11.58 -6.97 -7.19
N ASP A 70 11.88 -8.21 -7.55
CA ASP A 70 12.90 -9.01 -6.88
C ASP A 70 14.31 -8.50 -7.17
N LEU A 71 14.64 -8.23 -8.44
CA LEU A 71 15.93 -7.62 -8.79
C LEU A 71 16.08 -6.25 -8.14
N PHE A 72 15.02 -5.44 -8.12
CA PHE A 72 15.03 -4.13 -7.47
C PHE A 72 15.37 -4.24 -5.98
N VAL A 73 14.71 -5.13 -5.24
CA VAL A 73 15.01 -5.32 -3.81
C VAL A 73 16.42 -5.87 -3.60
N ASN A 74 16.85 -6.83 -4.41
CA ASN A 74 18.19 -7.39 -4.35
C ASN A 74 19.27 -6.32 -4.57
N ASN A 75 19.02 -5.38 -5.49
CA ASN A 75 19.94 -4.28 -5.75
C ASN A 75 20.09 -3.33 -4.54
N TRP A 76 18.97 -3.00 -3.87
CA TRP A 76 19.00 -2.21 -2.64
C TRP A 76 19.59 -2.96 -1.45
N SER A 77 19.33 -4.27 -1.34
CA SER A 77 19.96 -5.12 -0.33
C SER A 77 21.49 -5.11 -0.49
N LYS A 78 22.02 -5.20 -1.72
CA LYS A 78 23.46 -5.07 -1.99
C LYS A 78 24.04 -3.70 -1.62
N VAL A 79 23.24 -2.63 -1.65
CA VAL A 79 23.69 -1.30 -1.17
C VAL A 79 23.84 -1.32 0.35
N ALA A 80 22.81 -1.74 1.08
CA ALA A 80 22.84 -1.81 2.54
C ALA A 80 24.00 -2.68 3.08
N MET A 81 24.29 -3.83 2.43
CA MET A 81 25.44 -4.66 2.80
C MET A 81 26.79 -3.94 2.60
N ARG A 82 26.93 -3.16 1.52
CA ARG A 82 28.15 -2.37 1.26
C ARG A 82 28.35 -1.23 2.25
N GLU A 83 27.27 -0.73 2.84
CA GLU A 83 27.28 0.28 3.90
C GLU A 83 27.53 -0.33 5.29
N GLY A 84 27.83 -1.63 5.37
CA GLY A 84 28.15 -2.32 6.63
C GLY A 84 26.92 -2.68 7.47
N MET A 85 25.71 -2.63 6.91
CA MET A 85 24.49 -3.02 7.61
C MET A 85 24.35 -4.55 7.64
N VAL A 86 24.04 -5.12 8.80
CA VAL A 86 23.78 -6.56 8.94
C VAL A 86 22.33 -6.83 8.56
N GLN A 87 22.12 -7.65 7.52
CA GLN A 87 20.77 -8.01 7.06
C GLN A 87 20.21 -9.22 7.78
N HIS A 88 18.90 -9.22 7.98
CA HIS A 88 18.15 -10.34 8.54
C HIS A 88 17.32 -11.04 7.47
N GLU A 89 16.74 -12.18 7.82
CA GLU A 89 15.81 -12.89 6.94
C GLU A 89 14.64 -11.98 6.55
N ARG A 90 14.33 -11.97 5.25
CA ARG A 90 13.35 -11.08 4.65
C ARG A 90 11.95 -11.71 4.69
N ALA A 91 11.00 -10.99 5.29
CA ALA A 91 9.58 -11.33 5.24
C ALA A 91 8.77 -10.20 4.55
N GLY A 92 8.72 -10.20 3.21
CA GLY A 92 7.91 -9.25 2.43
C GLY A 92 8.73 -8.16 1.70
N PRO A 93 8.21 -6.94 1.48
CA PRO A 93 8.86 -5.91 0.65
C PRO A 93 10.05 -5.20 1.33
N SER A 94 10.27 -5.44 2.61
CA SER A 94 11.22 -4.69 3.40
C SER A 94 12.62 -5.31 3.40
N ILE A 95 13.62 -4.49 3.68
CA ILE A 95 15.01 -4.89 3.87
C ILE A 95 15.30 -4.68 5.36
N PRO A 96 15.10 -5.71 6.19
CA PRO A 96 15.37 -5.63 7.62
C PRO A 96 16.88 -5.64 7.84
N ASN A 97 17.38 -4.64 8.56
CA ASN A 97 18.79 -4.52 8.86
C ASN A 97 19.05 -4.01 10.27
N THR A 98 20.26 -4.28 10.77
CA THR A 98 20.78 -3.68 11.99
C THR A 98 21.88 -2.69 11.63
N VAL A 99 21.73 -1.46 12.11
CA VAL A 99 22.69 -0.37 12.00
C VAL A 99 23.42 -0.22 13.34
N LEU A 100 24.74 -0.05 13.32
CA LEU A 100 25.60 0.09 14.51
C LEU A 100 25.50 -1.07 15.53
N GLY A 101 24.99 -2.24 15.13
CA GLY A 101 24.89 -3.43 15.99
C GLY A 101 23.66 -3.47 16.92
N TYR A 102 22.86 -2.40 17.02
CA TYR A 102 21.70 -2.36 17.92
C TYR A 102 20.46 -1.64 17.36
N LEU A 103 20.58 -0.82 16.31
CA LEU A 103 19.43 -0.15 15.72
C LEU A 103 18.79 -1.03 14.66
N HIS A 104 17.64 -1.62 14.96
CA HIS A 104 16.85 -2.34 13.97
C HIS A 104 16.07 -1.36 13.07
N SER A 105 16.25 -1.49 11.76
CA SER A 105 15.53 -0.72 10.75
C SER A 105 14.91 -1.67 9.74
N ASP A 106 13.64 -1.42 9.41
CA ASP A 106 12.89 -2.19 8.43
C ASP A 106 12.54 -1.28 7.25
N THR A 107 13.41 -1.25 6.24
CA THR A 107 13.31 -0.25 5.17
C THR A 107 12.65 -0.82 3.92
N VAL A 108 11.50 -0.26 3.54
CA VAL A 108 10.86 -0.52 2.24
C VAL A 108 11.24 0.57 1.25
N HIS A 109 11.81 0.19 0.11
CA HIS A 109 12.04 1.09 -1.01
C HIS A 109 10.82 1.07 -1.91
N ALA A 110 10.33 2.23 -2.34
CA ALA A 110 9.11 2.35 -3.14
C ALA A 110 9.29 3.34 -4.29
N LEU A 111 8.53 3.15 -5.36
CA LEU A 111 8.48 4.06 -6.51
C LEU A 111 7.23 4.94 -6.46
N PRO A 112 7.30 6.22 -6.86
CA PRO A 112 6.11 7.06 -6.95
C PRO A 112 5.17 6.54 -8.06
N TYR A 113 3.87 6.53 -7.77
CA TYR A 113 2.83 6.07 -8.68
C TYR A 113 1.76 7.12 -8.90
N TYR A 114 1.58 7.49 -10.16
CA TYR A 114 0.59 8.44 -10.61
C TYR A 114 -0.65 7.69 -11.11
N CYS A 115 -1.67 7.64 -10.25
CA CYS A 115 -2.92 6.93 -10.45
C CYS A 115 -4.16 7.81 -10.26
N PRO A 116 -4.36 8.81 -11.13
CA PRO A 116 -5.43 9.80 -10.98
C PRO A 116 -6.82 9.16 -11.01
N SER A 117 -7.02 8.07 -11.76
CA SER A 117 -8.35 7.44 -11.88
C SER A 117 -8.74 6.74 -10.58
N ILE A 118 -7.81 5.99 -9.96
CA ILE A 118 -8.01 5.34 -8.67
C ILE A 118 -8.32 6.39 -7.58
N LEU A 119 -7.52 7.46 -7.51
CA LEU A 119 -7.70 8.52 -6.52
C LEU A 119 -9.01 9.31 -6.71
N SER A 120 -9.39 9.58 -7.95
CA SER A 120 -10.64 10.29 -8.25
C SER A 120 -11.86 9.45 -7.89
N LYS A 121 -11.84 8.15 -8.23
CA LYS A 121 -12.89 7.21 -7.82
C LYS A 121 -12.97 7.09 -6.31
N TRP A 122 -11.83 7.00 -5.63
CA TRP A 122 -11.79 7.01 -4.18
C TRP A 122 -12.42 8.28 -3.65
N ALA A 123 -12.04 9.48 -4.11
CA ALA A 123 -12.54 10.76 -3.62
C ALA A 123 -14.05 10.99 -3.86
N ALA A 124 -14.60 10.43 -4.93
CA ALA A 124 -16.02 10.58 -5.28
C ALA A 124 -16.98 9.73 -4.44
N ARG A 125 -16.49 8.82 -3.57
CA ARG A 125 -17.37 7.97 -2.75
C ARG A 125 -18.24 8.81 -1.80
N PRO A 126 -19.54 8.49 -1.67
CA PRO A 126 -20.43 9.17 -0.73
C PRO A 126 -19.99 8.85 0.71
N ARG A 127 -19.71 9.89 1.49
CA ARG A 127 -19.28 9.75 2.89
C ARG A 127 -19.59 10.99 3.72
N HIS A 128 -19.61 10.81 5.03
CA HIS A 128 -19.69 11.90 6.01
C HIS A 128 -18.33 12.18 6.69
N TRP A 129 -17.39 11.26 6.58
CA TRP A 129 -16.04 11.35 7.09
C TRP A 129 -15.08 10.69 6.07
N PRO A 130 -13.85 11.20 5.89
CA PRO A 130 -13.27 12.38 6.55
C PRO A 130 -13.81 13.70 5.96
N PRO A 131 -13.46 14.85 6.55
CA PRO A 131 -13.80 16.16 5.97
C PRO A 131 -13.27 16.28 4.53
N PRO A 132 -13.94 17.07 3.65
CA PRO A 132 -13.50 17.24 2.26
C PRO A 132 -12.03 17.63 2.11
N GLU A 133 -11.48 18.36 3.08
CA GLU A 133 -10.11 18.89 2.94
C GLU A 133 -9.08 17.80 3.19
N ALA A 134 -9.41 16.83 4.04
CA ALA A 134 -8.64 15.61 4.22
C ALA A 134 -8.74 14.71 2.97
N VAL A 135 -9.91 14.64 2.32
CA VAL A 135 -10.06 13.93 1.03
C VAL A 135 -9.13 14.54 -0.02
N GLN A 136 -9.11 15.87 -0.16
CA GLN A 136 -8.21 16.56 -1.09
C GLN A 136 -6.73 16.31 -0.75
N ARG A 137 -6.37 16.36 0.54
CA ARG A 137 -5.00 16.04 0.98
C ARG A 137 -4.61 14.61 0.61
N VAL A 138 -5.46 13.61 0.87
CA VAL A 138 -5.20 12.21 0.48
C VAL A 138 -4.95 12.09 -1.02
N VAL A 139 -5.77 12.74 -1.86
CA VAL A 139 -5.58 12.74 -3.32
C VAL A 139 -4.24 13.37 -3.71
N SER A 140 -3.86 14.48 -3.08
CA SER A 140 -2.60 15.19 -3.37
C SER A 140 -1.34 14.39 -2.96
N LEU A 141 -1.46 13.52 -1.95
CA LEU A 141 -0.34 12.71 -1.45
C LEU A 141 0.02 11.55 -2.40
N GLY A 142 -0.91 11.16 -3.28
CA GLY A 142 -0.68 10.17 -4.31
C GLY A 142 -0.50 8.74 -3.78
N ALA A 143 0.04 7.88 -4.64
CA ALA A 143 0.33 6.49 -4.33
C ALA A 143 1.82 6.16 -4.51
N VAL A 144 2.22 5.04 -3.95
CA VAL A 144 3.54 4.46 -4.16
C VAL A 144 3.42 2.97 -4.50
N LEU A 145 4.43 2.45 -5.18
CA LEU A 145 4.55 1.04 -5.52
C LEU A 145 5.67 0.41 -4.69
N THR A 146 5.32 -0.67 -3.99
CA THR A 146 6.25 -1.45 -3.18
C THR A 146 6.63 -2.75 -3.90
N PRO A 147 7.89 -3.19 -3.84
CA PRO A 147 8.40 -4.34 -4.58
C PRO A 147 8.05 -5.66 -3.87
N VAL A 148 6.77 -6.00 -3.90
CA VAL A 148 6.25 -7.28 -3.42
C VAL A 148 5.15 -7.73 -4.37
N GLY A 149 5.34 -8.91 -4.95
CA GLY A 149 4.35 -9.54 -5.80
C GLY A 149 3.25 -10.26 -5.02
N PHE A 150 2.20 -10.59 -5.74
CA PHE A 150 1.10 -11.35 -5.17
C PHE A 150 1.54 -12.79 -4.91
N LYS A 151 1.31 -13.28 -3.69
CA LYS A 151 1.76 -14.62 -3.27
C LYS A 151 1.10 -15.69 -4.13
N GLY A 152 1.92 -16.51 -4.80
CA GLY A 152 1.45 -17.59 -5.69
C GLY A 152 1.12 -17.13 -7.11
N SER A 153 1.35 -15.87 -7.46
CA SER A 153 1.31 -15.41 -8.85
C SER A 153 2.49 -15.99 -9.64
N GLU A 154 2.25 -16.40 -10.89
CA GLU A 154 3.31 -16.75 -11.84
C GLU A 154 4.30 -15.58 -12.04
N TYR A 155 3.79 -14.35 -11.95
CA TYR A 155 4.55 -13.12 -12.15
C TYR A 155 5.01 -12.48 -10.84
N GLN A 156 5.00 -13.21 -9.72
CA GLN A 156 5.29 -12.66 -8.39
C GLN A 156 6.63 -11.90 -8.32
N HIS A 157 7.63 -12.29 -9.10
CA HIS A 157 8.97 -11.69 -9.13
C HIS A 157 9.07 -10.34 -9.90
N VAL A 158 8.02 -9.97 -10.64
CA VAL A 158 7.90 -8.72 -11.40
C VAL A 158 6.68 -7.88 -11.03
N GLU A 159 5.93 -8.31 -10.02
CA GLU A 159 4.75 -7.63 -9.54
C GLU A 159 5.08 -6.63 -8.42
N TRP A 160 4.36 -5.52 -8.46
CA TRP A 160 4.48 -4.41 -7.53
C TRP A 160 3.13 -4.15 -6.88
N ARG A 161 3.14 -3.98 -5.56
CA ARG A 161 1.93 -3.68 -4.80
C ARG A 161 1.71 -2.18 -4.67
N VAL A 162 0.51 -1.74 -5.02
CA VAL A 162 0.06 -0.36 -4.84
C VAL A 162 -0.22 -0.10 -3.35
N CYS A 163 0.32 1.01 -2.86
CA CYS A 163 0.21 1.42 -1.47
C CYS A 163 -0.06 2.91 -1.37
N PHE A 164 -0.84 3.31 -0.36
CA PHE A 164 -1.27 4.68 -0.15
C PHE A 164 -0.88 5.18 1.26
N ASN A 165 0.28 4.75 1.76
CA ASN A 165 0.68 4.95 3.17
C ASN A 165 0.52 6.39 3.67
N ALA A 166 0.90 7.38 2.86
CA ALA A 166 0.77 8.79 3.23
C ALA A 166 -0.71 9.21 3.37
N GLY A 167 -1.55 8.79 2.42
CA GLY A 167 -3.00 9.00 2.50
C GLY A 167 -3.62 8.29 3.70
N GLU A 168 -3.19 7.06 4.01
CA GLU A 168 -3.65 6.35 5.21
C GLU A 168 -3.25 7.06 6.51
N THR A 169 -2.05 7.63 6.58
CA THR A 169 -1.62 8.45 7.72
C THR A 169 -2.48 9.71 7.87
N GLU A 170 -2.81 10.37 6.76
CA GLU A 170 -3.74 11.50 6.75
C GLU A 170 -5.14 11.09 7.24
N LEU A 171 -5.64 9.93 6.83
CA LEU A 171 -6.93 9.44 7.32
C LEU A 171 -6.90 9.16 8.83
N ILE A 172 -5.84 8.52 9.32
CA ILE A 172 -5.68 8.25 10.76
C ILE A 172 -5.64 9.55 11.57
N SER A 173 -4.97 10.60 11.07
CA SER A 173 -4.87 11.88 11.78
C SER A 173 -6.20 12.64 11.88
N ASN A 174 -7.19 12.27 11.07
CA ASN A 174 -8.54 12.84 11.09
C ASN A 174 -9.54 12.01 11.91
N LEU A 175 -9.11 10.93 12.56
CA LEU A 175 -9.93 10.19 13.53
C LEU A 175 -10.15 11.04 14.78
N ASN A 176 -11.34 10.94 15.37
CA ASN A 176 -11.59 11.57 16.66
C ASN A 176 -10.97 10.76 17.83
N ASP A 177 -11.01 11.32 19.03
CA ASP A 177 -10.48 10.68 20.24
C ASP A 177 -11.02 9.27 20.49
N THR A 178 -12.32 9.04 20.28
CA THR A 178 -12.92 7.73 20.54
C THR A 178 -12.48 6.69 19.51
N GLN A 179 -12.45 7.06 18.23
CA GLN A 179 -11.98 6.20 17.14
C GLN A 179 -10.49 5.86 17.31
N THR A 180 -9.68 6.84 17.71
CA THR A 180 -8.26 6.63 18.03
C THR A 180 -8.09 5.67 19.19
N LYS A 181 -8.86 5.84 20.28
CA LYS A 181 -8.87 4.90 21.42
C LYS A 181 -9.31 3.50 21.00
N LEU A 182 -10.32 3.37 20.15
CA LEU A 182 -10.75 2.09 19.59
C LEU A 182 -9.62 1.41 18.82
N TYR A 183 -8.91 2.14 17.96
CA TYR A 183 -7.78 1.59 17.22
C TYR A 183 -6.65 1.12 18.15
N VAL A 184 -6.31 1.89 19.19
CA VAL A 184 -5.30 1.49 20.19
C VAL A 184 -5.74 0.23 20.93
N LEU A 185 -7.01 0.17 21.38
CA LEU A 185 -7.56 -1.02 22.05
C LEU A 185 -7.51 -2.26 21.16
N LEU A 186 -7.86 -2.14 19.87
CA LEU A 186 -7.76 -3.24 18.92
C LEU A 186 -6.31 -3.72 18.76
N LYS A 187 -5.33 -2.81 18.75
CA LYS A 187 -3.90 -3.18 18.71
C LYS A 187 -3.46 -3.90 20.00
N MET A 188 -3.95 -3.47 21.16
CA MET A 188 -3.70 -4.16 22.43
C MET A 188 -4.30 -5.57 22.41
N ILE A 189 -5.58 -5.71 22.03
CA ILE A 189 -6.24 -7.03 21.91
C ILE A 189 -5.46 -7.94 20.95
N LYS A 190 -5.03 -7.39 19.81
CA LYS A 190 -4.21 -8.15 18.87
C LYS A 190 -2.93 -8.67 19.52
N ASN A 191 -2.17 -7.81 20.19
CA ASN A 191 -0.86 -8.17 20.74
C ASN A 191 -0.96 -9.04 22.00
N ASP A 192 -1.94 -8.77 22.86
CA ASP A 192 -2.02 -9.37 24.19
C ASP A 192 -2.94 -10.59 24.24
N VAL A 193 -3.90 -10.70 23.30
CA VAL A 193 -4.90 -11.78 23.28
C VAL A 193 -4.77 -12.66 22.04
N LEU A 194 -4.65 -12.08 20.84
CA LEU A 194 -4.67 -12.84 19.58
C LEU A 194 -3.30 -13.43 19.23
N HIS A 195 -2.23 -12.65 19.38
CA HIS A 195 -0.88 -13.06 19.04
C HIS A 195 -0.39 -14.27 19.88
N PRO A 196 -0.60 -14.33 21.21
CA PRO A 196 -0.24 -15.52 22.00
C PRO A 196 -1.01 -16.78 21.59
N ARG A 197 -2.19 -16.60 20.97
CA ARG A 197 -3.04 -17.69 20.44
C ARG A 197 -2.71 -18.06 19.00
N LYS A 198 -1.61 -17.54 18.43
CA LYS A 198 -1.19 -17.76 17.05
C LYS A 198 -2.29 -17.41 16.02
N LYS A 199 -3.16 -16.44 16.34
CA LYS A 199 -4.14 -15.90 15.39
C LYS A 199 -3.49 -14.78 14.59
N GLU A 200 -3.46 -14.92 13.26
CA GLU A 200 -2.84 -13.95 12.37
C GLU A 200 -3.81 -12.81 12.04
N VAL A 201 -3.75 -11.74 12.82
CA VAL A 201 -4.41 -10.47 12.49
C VAL A 201 -3.35 -9.39 12.33
N SER A 202 -3.27 -8.78 11.14
CA SER A 202 -2.31 -7.73 10.87
C SER A 202 -2.77 -6.39 11.45
N SER A 203 -1.84 -5.50 11.80
CA SER A 203 -2.20 -4.13 12.23
C SER A 203 -2.87 -3.36 11.10
N TYR A 204 -2.52 -3.73 9.86
CA TYR A 204 -3.10 -3.22 8.64
C TYR A 204 -4.60 -3.55 8.55
N THR A 205 -4.99 -4.79 8.84
CA THR A 205 -6.40 -5.22 8.89
C THR A 205 -7.19 -4.40 9.91
N LEU A 206 -6.65 -4.22 11.12
CA LEU A 206 -7.32 -3.44 12.18
C LEU A 206 -7.49 -1.97 11.80
N LYS A 207 -6.47 -1.37 11.18
CA LYS A 207 -6.54 0.00 10.66
C LYS A 207 -7.68 0.13 9.65
N ASN A 208 -7.77 -0.77 8.67
CA ASN A 208 -8.82 -0.73 7.66
C ASN A 208 -10.21 -0.89 8.27
N ILE A 209 -10.37 -1.75 9.27
CA ILE A 209 -11.63 -1.89 10.01
C ILE A 209 -12.02 -0.56 10.66
N VAL A 210 -11.10 0.13 11.34
CA VAL A 210 -11.40 1.41 11.99
C VAL A 210 -11.74 2.50 10.98
N LEU A 211 -10.98 2.61 9.90
CA LEU A 211 -11.25 3.58 8.83
C LEU A 211 -12.62 3.34 8.18
N TRP A 212 -12.95 2.06 7.93
CA TRP A 212 -14.26 1.67 7.42
C TRP A 212 -15.39 2.06 8.37
N MET A 213 -15.25 1.73 9.67
CA MET A 213 -16.25 2.12 10.66
C MET A 213 -16.42 3.64 10.68
N ALA A 214 -15.31 4.39 10.64
CA ALA A 214 -15.33 5.84 10.68
C ALA A 214 -16.04 6.47 9.47
N GLU A 215 -15.90 5.89 8.29
CA GLU A 215 -16.58 6.34 7.07
C GLU A 215 -18.08 6.03 7.08
N ASN A 216 -18.48 4.88 7.63
CA ASN A 216 -19.85 4.36 7.59
C ASN A 216 -20.72 4.80 8.78
N ASN A 217 -20.13 5.31 9.86
CA ASN A 217 -20.86 5.71 11.05
C ASN A 217 -20.61 7.19 11.35
N PRO A 218 -21.65 7.94 11.75
CA PRO A 218 -21.46 9.28 12.28
C PRO A 218 -20.44 9.25 13.41
N GLN A 219 -19.51 10.21 13.43
CA GLN A 219 -18.50 10.29 14.49
C GLN A 219 -19.12 10.34 15.90
N ALA A 220 -20.31 10.92 16.03
CA ALA A 220 -21.09 10.97 17.27
C ALA A 220 -21.63 9.60 17.72
N SER A 221 -21.73 8.60 16.85
CA SER A 221 -22.18 7.25 17.21
C SER A 221 -21.11 6.46 17.98
N PHE A 222 -19.84 6.87 17.88
CA PHE A 222 -18.71 6.32 18.65
C PHE A 222 -18.68 6.87 20.08
N LEU A 223 -19.75 6.66 20.86
CA LEU A 223 -19.77 6.99 22.30
C LEU A 223 -19.19 5.86 23.14
N ARG A 224 -18.72 6.20 24.36
CA ARG A 224 -18.13 5.25 25.33
C ARG A 224 -19.02 4.03 25.64
N ALA A 225 -20.34 4.15 25.46
CA ALA A 225 -21.31 3.07 25.69
C ALA A 225 -21.60 2.20 24.45
N THR A 226 -21.36 2.70 23.23
CA THR A 226 -21.77 2.00 21.99
C THR A 226 -20.81 0.89 21.58
N ILE A 227 -19.52 1.01 21.89
CA ILE A 227 -18.49 -0.01 21.55
C ILE A 227 -18.83 -1.38 22.16
N LEU A 228 -19.51 -1.41 23.32
CA LEU A 228 -19.96 -2.64 23.97
C LEU A 228 -21.38 -3.06 23.59
N TYR A 229 -22.20 -2.17 23.03
CA TYR A 229 -23.61 -2.43 22.71
C TYR A 229 -23.81 -2.92 21.27
N ASP A 230 -23.04 -2.38 20.31
CA ASP A 230 -23.12 -2.77 18.89
C ASP A 230 -22.60 -4.19 18.64
N SER A 231 -21.64 -4.64 19.47
CA SER A 231 -21.13 -6.01 19.45
C SER A 231 -22.17 -7.08 19.80
N ARG A 232 -23.37 -6.69 20.29
CA ARG A 232 -24.48 -7.63 20.60
C ARG A 232 -25.63 -7.59 19.60
N LYS A 233 -25.79 -6.54 18.79
CA LYS A 233 -26.91 -6.44 17.84
C LYS A 233 -26.60 -7.00 16.45
N GLU A 234 -25.33 -7.17 16.11
CA GLU A 234 -24.90 -7.64 14.78
C GLU A 234 -24.20 -9.00 14.81
N PHE A 235 -24.45 -9.85 15.80
CA PHE A 235 -23.99 -11.25 15.76
C PHE A 235 -25.06 -12.17 15.16
N ASP A 236 -25.66 -11.76 14.04
CA ASP A 236 -26.53 -12.64 13.25
C ASP A 236 -25.70 -13.33 12.16
N GLY A 237 -25.82 -14.66 12.07
CA GLY A 237 -24.91 -15.57 11.37
C GLY A 237 -24.72 -15.35 9.87
N ASN A 238 -25.37 -14.34 9.28
CA ASN A 238 -25.27 -13.98 7.87
C ASN A 238 -24.14 -12.97 7.58
N LEU A 239 -23.43 -12.48 8.59
CA LEU A 239 -22.28 -11.59 8.39
C LEU A 239 -21.03 -12.31 7.83
N TRP A 240 -20.92 -13.63 7.93
CA TRP A 240 -19.76 -14.38 7.39
C TRP A 240 -19.59 -14.26 5.87
N THR A 241 -20.66 -13.94 5.12
CA THR A 241 -20.57 -13.57 3.70
C THR A 241 -20.18 -12.11 3.48
N GLY A 242 -20.40 -11.25 4.48
CA GLY A 242 -20.02 -9.83 4.51
C GLY A 242 -18.62 -9.56 5.02
N TRP A 243 -18.01 -10.40 5.86
CA TRP A 243 -16.61 -10.24 6.30
C TRP A 243 -15.59 -10.44 5.18
N GLY A 244 -16.03 -11.05 4.07
CA GLY A 244 -15.37 -10.92 2.78
C GLY A 244 -15.09 -9.45 2.50
N THR A 245 -16.12 -8.58 2.54
CA THR A 245 -16.13 -7.13 2.18
C THR A 245 -15.22 -6.20 3.00
N ALA A 246 -14.77 -6.58 4.20
CA ALA A 246 -13.92 -5.73 5.04
C ALA A 246 -12.46 -5.61 4.52
N THR A 247 -12.00 -6.58 3.72
CA THR A 247 -10.76 -6.45 2.92
C THR A 247 -10.98 -5.69 1.61
N HIS A 248 -12.22 -5.30 1.30
CA HIS A 248 -12.61 -4.62 0.06
C HIS A 248 -12.90 -3.12 0.25
N MET A 249 -12.33 -2.43 1.22
CA MET A 249 -12.56 -0.97 1.37
C MET A 249 -11.29 -0.17 1.66
N ASP A 250 -10.15 -0.78 1.35
CA ASP A 250 -8.89 -0.07 1.11
C ASP A 250 -9.09 1.00 0.02
N ILE A 251 -8.27 2.04 0.01
CA ILE A 251 -8.08 2.86 -1.20
C ILE A 251 -7.57 2.00 -2.38
N ASN A 252 -7.06 0.79 -2.10
CA ASN A 252 -6.87 -0.33 -3.03
C ASN A 252 -8.12 -1.19 -3.31
N ASP A 253 -9.35 -0.77 -3.02
CA ASP A 253 -10.52 -1.52 -3.51
C ASP A 253 -10.81 -1.18 -4.98
N TYR A 254 -10.36 -2.07 -5.87
CA TYR A 254 -10.45 -1.95 -7.33
C TYR A 254 -11.77 -2.48 -7.92
N ARG A 255 -12.77 -2.84 -7.11
CA ARG A 255 -14.03 -3.43 -7.60
C ARG A 255 -14.94 -2.47 -8.36
N TYR A 256 -14.64 -1.17 -8.38
CA TYR A 256 -15.34 -0.18 -9.20
C TYR A 256 -14.57 0.20 -10.48
N ALA A 257 -13.68 -0.69 -10.95
CA ALA A 257 -12.94 -0.59 -12.21
C ALA A 257 -13.55 -1.43 -13.35
N GLN A 258 -14.87 -1.66 -13.30
CA GLN A 258 -15.68 -2.11 -14.43
C GLN A 258 -16.82 -1.14 -14.65
#